data_AF-U5QF29-F1
#
_entry.id   AF-U5QF29-F1
#
_cell.length_a   1.000
_cell.length_b   1.000
_cell.length_c   1.000
_cell.angle_alpha   90.00
_cell.angle_beta   90.00
_cell.angle_gamma   90.00
#
_symmetry.space_group_name_H-M   'P 1'
#
loop_
_entity.id
_entity.type
_entity.pdbx_description
1 polymer ?
#
loop_
_entity_poly.entity_id
_entity_poly.type
_entity_poly.pdbx_seq_one_letter_code
_entity_poly.pdbx_strand_id
1 'polypeptide(L)'
;MNLVPAQIFLTDTAECVGEVLTAANQQPGSFVEVSGALYAVLERRHRYSLRLGRYRLDGVTLYVQPAEGIEEERTFFEGQWVIGEPDCIFNARSPLIRCAPNPSGPCQGCRYYESQNEK
;
A
#
# COMPACT_ATOMS: atom_id res chain seq x y z
N MET A 1 -14.93 0.89 7.78
CA MET A 1 -13.61 0.24 7.92
C MET A 1 -13.17 0.37 9.36
N ASN A 2 -12.73 -0.72 10.00
CA ASN A 2 -12.14 -0.63 11.34
C ASN A 2 -10.69 -0.16 11.21
N LEU A 3 -10.40 1.03 11.72
CA LEU A 3 -9.05 1.58 11.80
C LEU A 3 -8.40 1.15 13.11
N VAL A 4 -7.10 0.89 13.06
CA VAL A 4 -6.28 0.55 14.22
C VAL A 4 -5.04 1.43 14.27
N PRO A 5 -4.54 1.78 15.46
CA PRO A 5 -3.29 2.52 15.60
C PRO A 5 -2.12 1.64 15.13
N ALA A 6 -1.26 2.23 14.31
CA ALA A 6 -0.08 1.58 13.75
C ALA A 6 1.17 2.39 14.05
N GLN A 7 2.11 1.78 14.75
CA GLN A 7 3.48 2.32 14.89
C GLN A 7 4.33 1.82 13.72
N ILE A 8 5.06 2.73 13.09
CA ILE A 8 5.81 2.46 11.86
C ILE A 8 7.31 2.50 12.16
N PHE A 9 8.00 1.42 11.80
CA PHE A 9 9.43 1.26 12.02
C PHE A 9 10.16 0.96 10.71
N LEU A 10 11.36 1.49 10.53
CA LEU A 10 12.24 1.07 9.45
C LEU A 10 12.72 -0.36 9.70
N THR A 11 12.78 -1.16 8.64
CA THR A 11 13.12 -2.59 8.74
C THR A 11 14.60 -2.81 9.06
N ASP A 12 15.48 -1.95 8.56
CA ASP A 12 16.93 -2.04 8.69
C ASP A 12 17.44 -1.48 10.02
N THR A 13 16.92 -0.35 10.48
CA THR A 13 17.39 0.33 11.69
C THR A 13 16.49 0.09 12.92
N ALA A 14 15.26 -0.39 12.71
CA ALA A 14 14.21 -0.41 13.74
C ALA A 14 13.94 0.98 14.37
N GLU A 15 14.24 2.06 13.65
CA GLU A 15 13.87 3.42 14.04
C GLU A 15 12.38 3.66 13.81
N CYS A 16 11.72 4.32 14.77
CA CYS A 16 10.31 4.69 14.64
C CYS A 16 10.19 5.94 13.76
N VAL A 17 9.47 5.84 12.65
CA VAL A 17 9.26 6.96 11.70
C VAL A 17 7.91 7.65 11.87
N GLY A 18 7.00 7.07 12.65
CA GLY A 18 5.74 7.71 12.99
C GLY A 18 4.63 6.77 13.45
N GLU A 19 3.46 7.35 13.68
CA GLU A 19 2.23 6.64 14.03
C GLU A 19 1.09 7.11 13.15
N VAL A 20 0.31 6.17 12.62
CA VAL A 20 -0.84 6.44 11.73
C VAL A 20 -2.03 5.55 12.10
N LEU A 21 -3.23 5.97 11.73
CA LEU A 21 -4.39 5.09 11.70
C LEU A 21 -4.43 4.35 10.37
N THR A 22 -4.40 3.02 10.42
CA THR A 22 -4.46 2.17 9.22
C THR A 22 -5.63 1.19 9.28
N ALA A 23 -6.04 0.67 8.12
CA ALA A 23 -7.05 -0.36 8.06
C ALA A 23 -6.56 -1.63 8.78
N ALA A 24 -7.44 -2.25 9.58
CA ALA A 24 -7.09 -3.46 10.34
C ALA A 24 -6.67 -4.65 9.45
N ASN A 25 -6.98 -4.60 8.16
CA ASN A 25 -6.62 -5.60 7.15
C ASN A 25 -5.43 -5.19 6.27
N GLN A 26 -4.69 -4.12 6.60
CA GLN A 26 -3.48 -3.76 5.86
C GLN A 26 -2.50 -4.95 5.87
N GLN A 27 -2.02 -5.34 4.68
CA GLN A 27 -1.18 -6.53 4.47
C GLN A 27 0.24 -6.13 4.08
N PRO A 28 1.24 -6.98 4.37
CA PRO A 28 2.53 -6.88 3.69
C PRO A 28 2.39 -6.80 2.16
N GLY A 29 3.26 -6.03 1.52
CA GLY A 29 3.18 -5.69 0.10
C GLY A 29 2.25 -4.51 -0.21
N SER A 30 1.53 -3.97 0.77
CA SER A 30 0.85 -2.68 0.65
C SER A 30 1.79 -1.52 0.96
N PHE A 31 1.24 -0.30 0.92
CA PHE A 31 1.99 0.93 1.14
C PHE A 31 1.32 1.75 2.24
N VAL A 32 2.12 2.57 2.93
CA VAL A 32 1.66 3.50 3.96
C VAL A 32 2.37 4.82 3.77
N GLU A 33 1.64 5.91 3.83
CA GLU A 33 2.20 7.26 3.83
C GLU A 33 2.40 7.72 5.28
N VAL A 34 3.59 8.22 5.59
CA VAL A 34 3.93 8.77 6.90
C VAL A 34 4.62 10.11 6.68
N SER A 35 4.03 11.19 7.18
CA SER A 35 4.58 12.55 7.06
C SER A 35 4.89 12.97 5.61
N GLY A 36 4.09 12.52 4.65
CA GLY A 36 4.27 12.81 3.21
C GLY A 36 5.30 11.94 2.49
N ALA A 37 5.94 10.99 3.17
CA ALA A 37 6.82 10.00 2.54
C ALA A 37 6.10 8.65 2.40
N LEU A 38 6.25 8.00 1.25
CA LEU A 38 5.65 6.70 0.98
C LEU A 38 6.58 5.55 1.39
N TYR A 39 6.02 4.56 2.07
CA TYR A 39 6.76 3.38 2.53
C TYR A 39 6.07 2.08 2.11
N ALA A 40 6.87 1.09 1.72
CA ALA A 40 6.40 -0.28 1.47
C ALA A 40 6.32 -1.06 2.78
N VAL A 41 5.18 -1.69 3.06
CA VAL A 41 4.99 -2.53 4.24
C VAL A 41 5.59 -3.92 3.98
N LEU A 42 6.59 -4.29 4.76
CA LEU A 42 7.29 -5.58 4.63
C LEU A 42 6.85 -6.59 5.69
N GLU A 43 6.61 -6.12 6.91
CA GLU A 43 6.15 -6.96 8.01
C GLU A 43 5.02 -6.26 8.78
N ARG A 44 4.08 -7.06 9.28
CA ARG A 44 3.02 -6.59 10.18
C ARG A 44 2.98 -7.46 11.43
N ARG A 45 3.16 -6.83 12.59
CA ARG A 45 2.99 -7.47 13.91
C ARG A 45 1.72 -6.98 14.57
N HIS A 46 0.91 -7.91 15.08
CA HIS A 46 -0.30 -7.56 15.83
C HIS A 46 0.03 -7.39 17.31
N ARG A 47 -0.58 -6.39 17.93
CA ARG A 47 -0.59 -6.22 19.38
C ARG A 47 -1.98 -6.53 19.91
N TYR A 48 -2.10 -7.67 20.59
CA TYR A 48 -3.35 -8.12 21.20
C TYR A 48 -3.30 -7.98 22.72
N SER A 49 -4.43 -7.62 23.34
CA SER A 49 -4.66 -7.80 24.77
C SER A 49 -5.78 -8.80 25.05
N LEU A 50 -5.64 -9.56 26.13
CA LEU A 50 -6.70 -10.43 26.64
C LEU A 50 -7.63 -9.60 27.54
N ARG A 51 -8.88 -9.40 27.11
CA ARG A 51 -9.91 -8.64 27.83
C ARG A 51 -11.16 -9.49 27.96
N LEU A 52 -11.61 -9.74 29.19
CA LEU A 52 -12.84 -10.51 29.48
C LEU A 52 -12.86 -11.88 28.76
N GLY A 53 -11.72 -12.59 28.78
CA GLY A 53 -11.60 -13.90 28.14
C GLY A 53 -11.54 -13.89 26.61
N ARG A 54 -11.36 -12.73 25.97
CA ARG A 54 -11.20 -12.61 24.50
C ARG A 54 -9.98 -11.79 24.13
N TYR A 55 -9.24 -12.22 23.11
CA TYR A 55 -8.18 -11.40 22.53
C TYR A 55 -8.79 -10.27 21.71
N ARG A 56 -8.32 -9.04 21.96
CA ARG A 56 -8.70 -7.82 21.22
C ARG A 56 -7.47 -7.22 20.59
N LEU A 57 -7.59 -6.83 19.32
CA LEU A 57 -6.52 -6.15 18.60
C LEU A 57 -6.46 -4.70 19.09
N ASP A 58 -5.41 -4.35 19.82
CA ASP A 58 -5.22 -2.99 20.34
C ASP A 58 -4.50 -2.10 19.32
N GLY A 59 -3.73 -2.69 18.41
CA GLY A 59 -2.98 -1.98 17.40
C GLY A 59 -2.04 -2.89 16.63
N VAL A 60 -1.23 -2.29 15.77
CA VAL A 60 -0.24 -3.00 14.95
C VAL A 60 1.10 -2.28 14.96
N THR A 61 2.14 -3.03 14.63
CA THR A 61 3.46 -2.48 14.31
C THR A 61 3.77 -2.87 12.87
N LEU A 62 4.11 -1.89 12.03
CA LEU A 62 4.50 -2.12 10.65
C LEU A 62 5.99 -1.89 10.50
N TYR A 63 6.70 -2.87 9.94
CA TYR A 63 8.07 -2.67 9.49
C TYR A 63 8.05 -2.37 8.01
N VAL A 64 8.73 -1.29 7.64
CA VAL A 64 8.64 -0.70 6.33
C VAL A 64 10.01 -0.41 5.74
N GLN A 65 10.04 -0.15 4.43
CA GLN A 65 11.19 0.41 3.73
C GLN A 65 10.72 1.62 2.90
N PRO A 66 11.58 2.64 2.69
CA PRO A 66 11.28 3.73 1.76
C PRO A 66 10.87 3.18 0.38
N ALA A 67 9.83 3.75 -0.21
CA ALA A 67 9.34 3.39 -1.54
C ALA A 67 9.96 4.28 -2.64
N GLU A 68 11.26 4.57 -2.56
CA GLU A 68 11.96 5.45 -3.50
C GLU A 68 11.89 4.91 -4.94
N GLY A 69 11.59 5.78 -5.91
CA GLY A 69 11.45 5.42 -7.33
C GLY A 69 10.12 4.73 -7.69
N ILE A 70 9.24 4.49 -6.71
CA ILE A 70 7.95 3.83 -6.93
C ILE A 70 6.83 4.86 -7.24
N GLU A 71 7.00 6.12 -6.84
CA GLU A 71 5.99 7.18 -6.99
C GLU A 71 5.66 7.49 -8.46
N GLU A 72 6.65 7.47 -9.35
CA GLU A 72 6.45 7.78 -10.78
C GLU A 72 5.58 6.74 -11.50
N GLU A 73 5.53 5.51 -11.00
CA GLU A 73 4.76 4.43 -11.61
C GLU A 73 3.43 4.16 -10.91
N ARG A 74 3.07 4.92 -9.88
CA ARG A 74 1.92 4.57 -9.03
C ARG A 74 0.94 5.69 -8.81
N THR A 75 -0.33 5.29 -8.79
CA THR A 75 -1.46 6.20 -8.61
C THR A 75 -2.25 5.74 -7.39
N PHE A 76 -2.65 6.67 -6.52
CA PHE A 76 -3.59 6.37 -5.45
C PHE A 76 -5.01 6.34 -6.02
N PHE A 77 -5.64 5.16 -6.02
CA PHE A 77 -6.94 4.92 -6.63
C PHE A 77 -7.83 4.11 -5.69
N GLU A 78 -9.05 4.57 -5.42
CA GLU A 78 -10.06 3.89 -4.58
C GLU A 78 -9.53 3.42 -3.21
N GLY A 79 -8.67 4.22 -2.56
CA GLY A 79 -8.17 3.93 -1.22
C GLY A 79 -6.97 2.98 -1.17
N GLN A 80 -6.36 2.65 -2.32
CA GLN A 80 -5.16 1.83 -2.41
C GLN A 80 -4.18 2.37 -3.46
N TRP A 81 -2.91 1.99 -3.34
CA TRP A 81 -1.91 2.29 -4.36
C TRP A 81 -1.96 1.24 -5.47
N VAL A 82 -2.04 1.69 -6.72
CA VAL A 82 -2.02 0.83 -7.92
C VAL A 82 -0.85 1.20 -8.82
N ILE A 83 -0.36 0.23 -9.60
CA ILE A 83 0.70 0.46 -10.60
C ILE A 83 0.07 0.89 -11.93
N GLY A 84 0.60 1.97 -12.52
CA GLY A 84 0.14 2.57 -13.77
C GLY A 84 -1.08 3.46 -13.62
N GLU A 85 -1.70 3.75 -14.76
CA GLU A 85 -2.88 4.61 -14.85
C GLU A 85 -4.18 3.80 -14.63
N PRO A 86 -4.99 4.15 -13.62
CA PRO A 86 -6.21 3.41 -13.29
C PRO A 86 -7.34 3.58 -14.31
N ASP A 87 -7.27 4.60 -15.17
CA ASP A 87 -8.23 4.86 -16.24
C ASP A 87 -8.08 3.89 -17.41
N CYS A 88 -6.96 3.15 -17.50
CA CYS A 88 -6.77 2.14 -18.54
C CYS A 88 -7.65 0.91 -18.28
N ILE A 89 -8.38 0.43 -19.28
CA ILE A 89 -9.30 -0.72 -19.13
C ILE A 89 -8.59 -2.01 -18.73
N PHE A 90 -7.30 -2.12 -19.09
CA PHE A 90 -6.47 -3.29 -18.77
C PHE A 90 -5.75 -3.17 -17.43
N ASN A 91 -5.82 -2.02 -16.75
CA ASN A 91 -5.20 -1.84 -15.45
C ASN A 91 -5.74 -2.89 -14.48
N ALA A 92 -4.83 -3.63 -13.82
CA ALA A 92 -5.21 -4.68 -12.89
C ALA A 92 -5.72 -4.14 -11.54
N ARG A 93 -5.68 -2.81 -11.35
CA ARG A 93 -5.96 -2.07 -10.11
C ARG A 93 -5.26 -2.71 -8.91
N SER A 94 -4.01 -3.12 -9.14
CA SER A 94 -3.23 -3.93 -8.22
C SER A 94 -1.97 -3.20 -7.77
N PRO A 95 -1.56 -3.35 -6.49
CA PRO A 95 -0.28 -2.84 -6.00
C PRO A 95 0.93 -3.64 -6.51
N LEU A 96 0.71 -4.81 -7.13
CA LEU A 96 1.78 -5.75 -7.50
C LEU A 96 2.00 -5.86 -9.02
N ILE A 97 0.96 -5.62 -9.82
CA ILE A 97 1.04 -5.75 -11.28
C ILE A 97 0.26 -4.63 -11.97
N ARG A 98 0.83 -4.09 -13.04
CA ARG A 98 0.23 -3.01 -13.83
C ARG A 98 -0.97 -3.50 -14.64
N CYS A 99 -0.73 -4.44 -15.54
CA CYS A 99 -1.73 -5.06 -16.39
C CYS A 99 -1.16 -6.36 -16.99
N ALA A 100 -2.04 -7.20 -17.54
CA ALA A 100 -1.62 -8.44 -18.23
C ALA A 100 -0.80 -8.19 -19.51
N PRO A 101 -1.16 -7.26 -20.42
CA PRO A 101 -0.44 -7.11 -21.70
C PRO A 101 0.89 -6.34 -21.59
N ASN A 102 1.09 -5.53 -20.55
CA ASN A 102 2.32 -4.76 -20.35
C ASN A 102 2.69 -4.68 -18.85
N PRO A 103 3.11 -5.80 -18.23
CA PRO A 103 3.35 -5.86 -16.80
C PRO A 103 4.55 -5.01 -16.33
N SER A 104 5.53 -4.77 -17.21
CA SER A 104 6.82 -4.14 -16.85
C SER A 104 7.10 -2.80 -17.52
N GLY A 105 6.29 -2.34 -18.49
CA GLY A 105 6.54 -1.10 -19.22
C GLY A 105 5.59 0.04 -18.84
N PRO A 106 5.96 1.31 -19.11
CA PRO A 106 5.15 2.48 -18.78
C PRO A 106 3.78 2.47 -19.49
N CYS A 107 2.80 3.21 -18.94
CA CYS A 107 1.53 3.48 -19.63
C CYS A 107 1.73 4.46 -20.79
N GLN A 108 2.63 5.44 -20.63
CA GLN A 108 3.01 6.37 -21.69
C GLN A 108 3.59 5.63 -22.90
N GLY A 109 2.98 5.82 -24.07
CA GLY A 109 3.40 5.16 -25.32
C GLY A 109 3.06 3.67 -25.40
N CYS A 110 2.27 3.14 -24.46
CA CYS A 110 1.85 1.74 -24.48
C CYS A 110 0.84 1.50 -25.61
N ARG A 111 1.16 0.56 -26.53
CA ARG A 111 0.26 0.18 -27.64
C ARG A 111 -1.06 -0.48 -27.22
N TYR A 112 -1.17 -0.89 -25.96
CA TYR A 112 -2.33 -1.57 -25.39
C TYR A 112 -3.19 -0.65 -24.53
N TYR A 113 -2.81 0.62 -24.38
CA TYR A 113 -3.55 1.54 -23.53
C TYR A 113 -4.92 1.86 -24.16
N GLU A 114 -5.99 1.72 -23.37
CA GLU A 114 -7.35 2.10 -23.76
C GLU A 114 -8.02 2.77 -22.56
N SER A 115 -8.49 4.01 -22.71
CA SER A 115 -9.15 4.76 -21.63
C SER A 115 -10.59 4.30 -21.39
N GLN A 116 -11.00 4.18 -20.13
CA GLN A 116 -12.40 3.92 -19.75
C GLN A 116 -13.33 5.10 -20.07
N ASN A 117 -12.80 6.32 -20.22
CA ASN A 117 -13.58 7.54 -20.43
C ASN A 117 -13.89 7.86 -21.91
N GLU A 118 -13.45 7.05 -22.87
CA GLU A 118 -13.67 7.25 -24.31
C GLU A 118 -14.80 6.37 -24.89
N LYS A 119 -15.70 5.87 -24.04
CA LYS A 119 -16.92 5.15 -24.45
C LYS A 119 -18.19 5.97 -24.27
#